data_AF-A0A967HQP2-F1
#
_entry.id   AF-A0A967HQP2-F1
#
_cell.length_a   1.000
_cell.length_b   1.000
_cell.length_c   1.000
_cell.angle_alpha   90.00
_cell.angle_beta   90.00
_cell.angle_gamma   90.00
#
_symmetry.space_group_name_H-M   'P 1'
#
loop_
_entity.id
_entity.type
_entity.pdbx_description
1 polymer ?
#
loop_
_entity_poly.entity_id
_entity_poly.type
_entity_poly.pdbx_seq_one_letter_code
_entity_poly.pdbx_strand_id
1 'polypeptide(L)' 'MKLVFLGLSITSSWGNGHATTYRGLCRGLSRRGHRVVFYEWDAPWYAGAHRDLAP' A
#
# COMPACT_ATOMS: atom_id res chain seq x y z
N MET A 1 7.59 10.54 13.16
CA MET A 1 7.13 9.35 13.91
C MET A 1 7.07 8.14 12.98
N LYS A 2 7.17 6.90 13.50
CA LYS A 2 7.01 5.66 12.71
C LYS A 2 5.55 5.21 12.76
N LEU A 3 4.92 5.07 11.60
CA LEU A 3 3.53 4.64 11.44
C LEU A 3 3.51 3.30 10.70
N VAL A 4 2.72 2.35 11.22
CA VAL A 4 2.58 1.00 10.65
C VAL A 4 1.12 0.82 10.23
N PHE A 5 0.92 0.45 8.97
CA PHE A 5 -0.37 0.13 8.40
C PHE A 5 -0.45 -1.37 8.12
N LEU A 6 -1.55 -1.99 8.52
CA LEU A 6 -1.93 -3.35 8.13
C LEU A 6 -3.13 -3.20 7.20
N GLY A 7 -2.97 -3.51 5.92
CA GLY A 7 -4.01 -3.29 4.93
C GLY A 7 -4.03 -4.39 3.88
N LEU A 8 -5.09 -4.38 3.05
CA LEU A 8 -5.35 -5.42 2.07
C LEU A 8 -4.20 -5.57 1.06
N SER A 9 -3.98 -4.57 0.21
CA SER A 9 -2.80 -4.43 -0.64
C SER A 9 -2.57 -2.97 -1.01
N ILE A 10 -1.31 -2.54 -0.99
CA ILE A 10 -0.84 -1.24 -1.49
C ILE A 10 -0.14 -1.39 -2.85
N THR A 11 0.38 -2.58 -3.15
CA THR A 11 1.08 -2.87 -4.40
C THR A 11 0.15 -3.23 -5.56
N SER A 12 -1.06 -3.75 -5.29
CA SER A 12 -2.07 -4.06 -6.32
C SER A 12 -3.29 -3.16 -6.21
N SER A 13 -3.67 -2.51 -7.31
CA SER A 13 -4.95 -1.79 -7.47
C SER A 13 -6.01 -2.59 -8.24
N TRP A 14 -5.65 -3.77 -8.77
CA TRP A 14 -6.57 -4.64 -9.53
C TRP A 14 -7.75 -5.08 -8.67
N GLY A 15 -8.96 -4.61 -8.96
CA GLY A 15 -10.15 -4.87 -8.12
C GLY A 15 -10.02 -4.34 -6.67
N ASN A 16 -9.02 -3.52 -6.37
CA ASN A 16 -8.70 -3.01 -5.05
C ASN A 16 -8.60 -1.48 -5.07
N GLY A 17 -9.76 -0.81 -4.99
CA GLY A 17 -9.84 0.65 -4.95
C GLY A 17 -9.13 1.29 -3.75
N HIS A 18 -8.86 0.52 -2.69
CA HIS A 18 -8.19 1.03 -1.48
C HIS A 18 -6.71 1.36 -1.73
N ALA A 19 -6.05 0.71 -2.70
CA ALA A 19 -4.63 0.96 -2.99
C ALA A 19 -4.36 2.44 -3.31
N THR A 20 -5.21 3.08 -4.12
CA THR A 20 -5.09 4.50 -4.46
C THR A 20 -5.22 5.38 -3.22
N THR A 21 -6.20 5.09 -2.36
CA THR A 21 -6.40 5.82 -1.09
C THR A 21 -5.21 5.67 -0.16
N TYR A 22 -4.69 4.44 0.02
CA TYR A 22 -3.51 4.20 0.85
C TYR A 22 -2.28 4.92 0.31
N ARG A 23 -2.05 4.89 -1.01
CA ARG A 23 -0.92 5.60 -1.65
C ARG A 23 -1.01 7.11 -1.40
N GLY A 24 -2.19 7.70 -1.54
CA GLY A 24 -2.44 9.12 -1.24
C GLY A 24 -2.15 9.48 0.22
N LEU A 25 -2.68 8.69 1.15
CA LEU A 25 -2.45 8.87 2.58
C LEU A 25 -0.96 8.72 2.95
N CYS A 26 -0.32 7.64 2.50
CA CYS A 26 1.10 7.37 2.77
C CYS A 26 1.99 8.49 2.22
N ARG A 27 1.71 8.98 1.00
CA ARG A 27 2.42 10.12 0.41
C ARG A 27 2.25 11.39 1.26
N GLY A 28 1.04 11.68 1.73
CA GLY A 28 0.78 12.82 2.61
C GLY A 28 1.53 12.73 3.93
N LEU A 29 1.55 11.55 4.56
CA LEU A 29 2.25 11.31 5.82
C LEU A 29 3.77 11.39 5.65
N SER A 30 4.32 10.81 4.58
CA SER A 30 5.75 10.93 4.26
C SER A 30 6.16 12.38 4.05
N ARG A 31 5.34 13.20 3.36
CA ARG A 31 5.60 14.64 3.18
C ARG A 31 5.60 15.43 4.50
N ARG A 32 4.94 14.93 5.54
CA ARG A 32 4.95 15.53 6.89
C ARG A 32 6.08 15.00 7.77
N GLY A 33 7.00 14.20 7.23
CA GLY A 33 8.16 13.67 7.96
C GLY A 33 7.87 12.39 8.76
N HIS A 34 6.77 11.68 8.47
CA HIS A 34 6.52 10.37 9.08
C HIS A 34 7.20 9.26 8.28
N ARG A 35 7.76 8.27 8.98
CA ARG A 35 8.21 7.02 8.36
C ARG A 35 7.02 6.08 8.31
N VAL A 36 6.59 5.71 7.11
CA VAL A 36 5.47 4.79 6.89
C VAL A 36 5.99 3.39 6.57
N VAL A 37 5.43 2.38 7.21
CA VAL A 37 5.61 0.97 6.87
C VAL A 37 4.23 0.40 6.58
N PHE A 38 4.07 -0.22 5.43
CA PHE A 38 2.82 -0.86 5.04
C PHE A 38 3.06 -2.36 4.95
N TYR A 39 2.32 -3.13 5.74
CA TYR A 39 2.25 -4.58 5.58
C TYR A 39 0.96 -4.89 4.83
N GLU A 40 1.14 -5.54 3.69
CA GLU A 40 0.06 -6.12 2.92
C GLU A 40 0.11 -7.64 3.00
N TRP A 41 -1.03 -8.27 2.79
CA TRP A 41 -1.09 -9.71 2.63
C TRP A 41 -0.71 -10.08 1.20
N ASP A 42 0.24 -11.00 1.03
CA ASP A 42 0.57 -11.58 -0.27
C ASP A 42 -0.50 -12.58 -0.72
N ALA A 43 -1.65 -12.04 -1.12
CA ALA A 43 -2.79 -12.82 -1.57
C ALA A 43 -2.64 -13.20 -3.05
N PRO A 44 -2.98 -14.45 -3.47
CA PRO A 44 -2.77 -14.91 -4.84
C PRO A 44 -3.41 -14.05 -5.94
N TRP A 45 -4.57 -13.47 -5.66
CA TRP A 45 -5.31 -12.63 -6.62
C TRP A 45 -4.72 -11.22 -6.79
N TYR A 46 -3.83 -10.78 -5.89
CA TYR A 46 -3.10 -9.51 -5.99
C TYR A 46 -1.62 -9.69 -6.38
N ALA A 47 -1.12 -10.92 -6.40
CA ALA A 47 0.27 -11.23 -6.72
C ALA A 47 0.56 -11.21 -8.23
N GLY A 48 1.84 -11.34 -8.58
CA GLY A 48 2.29 -11.48 -9.98
C GLY A 48 1.85 -10.32 -10.87
N ALA A 49 1.15 -10.65 -11.97
CA ALA A 49 0.72 -9.68 -12.97
C ALA A 49 -0.29 -8.63 -12.45
N HIS A 50 -0.89 -8.85 -11.28
CA HIS A 50 -1.83 -7.92 -10.68
C HIS A 50 -1.16 -6.94 -9.71
N ARG A 51 0.17 -7.03 -9.47
CA ARG A 51 0.92 -6.00 -8.74
C ARG A 51 1.34 -4.88 -9.70
N ASP A 52 0.88 -3.67 -9.42
CA ASP A 52 1.33 -2.47 -10.16
C ASP A 52 2.67 -1.94 -9.65
N LEU A 53 2.98 -2.22 -8.37
CA LEU A 53 4.21 -1.78 -7.71
C LEU A 53 5.01 -2.98 -7.23
N ALA A 54 6.34 -2.88 -7.36
CA ALA A 54 7.23 -3.83 -6.74
C ALA A 54 7.12 -3.78 -5.20
N PRO A 55 7.20 -4.93 -4.50
CA PRO A 55 7.27 -5.00 -3.04
C PRO A 55 8.50 -4.31 -2.45
#